data_AF-T1BQ71-F1
#
_entry.id   AF-T1BQ71-F1
#
_cell.length_a   1.000
_cell.length_b   1.000
_cell.length_c   1.000
_cell.angle_alpha   90.00
_cell.angle_beta   90.00
_cell.angle_gamma   90.00
#
_symmetry.space_group_name_H-M   'P 1'
#
loop_
_entity.id
_entity.type
_entity.pdbx_description
1 polymer ?
#
loop_
_entity_poly.entity_id
_entity_poly.type
_entity_poly.pdbx_seq_one_letter_code
_entity_poly.pdbx_strand_id
1 'polypeptide(L)'
;RVKTCTVEREGDRWFAVLTYEAEDPTPPPASPPETPVGVDLGLTHLATLSTGEAVEAPKFFRRAEVLLKRQQRKLSRKHRGSHKWRKQATRVVRCH
;
A
#
# COMPACT_ATOMS: atom_id res chain seq x y z
N ARG A 1 -18.47 -6.39 -15.74
CA ARG A 1 -17.84 -6.29 -17.09
C ARG A 1 -16.50 -5.55 -16.99
N VAL A 2 -15.40 -6.03 -17.60
CA VAL A 2 -14.11 -5.30 -17.61
C VAL A 2 -14.23 -4.02 -18.43
N LYS A 3 -13.76 -2.91 -17.87
CA LYS A 3 -13.73 -1.58 -18.51
C LYS A 3 -12.37 -1.23 -19.07
N THR A 4 -11.32 -1.53 -18.32
CA THR A 4 -9.95 -1.17 -18.68
C THR A 4 -9.00 -2.25 -18.19
N CYS A 5 -7.99 -2.55 -19.00
CA CYS A 5 -6.83 -3.34 -18.60
C CYS A 5 -5.58 -2.52 -18.88
N THR A 6 -4.89 -2.10 -17.83
CA THR A 6 -3.62 -1.39 -17.93
C THR A 6 -2.50 -2.37 -17.62
N VAL A 7 -1.58 -2.56 -18.58
CA VAL A 7 -0.37 -3.34 -18.35
C VAL A 7 0.77 -2.38 -18.03
N GLU A 8 1.31 -2.49 -16.84
CA GLU A 8 2.40 -1.64 -16.38
C GLU A 8 3.57 -2.47 -15.84
N ARG A 9 4.75 -1.86 -15.85
CA ARG A 9 5.97 -2.48 -15.33
C ARG A 9 6.56 -1.59 -14.25
N GLU A 10 6.72 -2.16 -13.06
CA GLU A 10 7.40 -1.52 -11.94
C GLU A 10 8.65 -2.32 -11.57
N GLY A 11 9.82 -1.73 -11.78
CA GLY A 11 11.11 -2.41 -11.60
C GLY A 11 11.25 -3.66 -12.49
N ASP A 12 11.30 -4.83 -11.87
CA ASP A 12 11.38 -6.14 -12.54
C ASP A 12 10.05 -6.92 -12.55
N ARG A 13 8.95 -6.30 -12.11
CA ARG A 13 7.62 -6.90 -12.07
C ARG A 13 6.70 -6.30 -13.13
N TRP A 14 5.84 -7.14 -13.69
CA TRP A 14 4.75 -6.74 -14.58
C TRP A 14 3.43 -6.89 -13.83
N PHE A 15 2.54 -5.92 -14.00
CA PHE A 15 1.20 -5.90 -13.43
C PHE A 15 0.18 -5.75 -14.55
N ALA A 16 -0.92 -6.51 -14.46
CA ALA A 16 -2.12 -6.30 -15.25
C ALA A 16 -3.20 -5.79 -14.29
N VAL A 17 -3.50 -4.49 -14.37
CA VAL A 17 -4.49 -3.83 -13.52
C VAL A 17 -5.82 -3.83 -14.27
N LEU A 18 -6.80 -4.53 -13.71
CA LEU A 18 -8.13 -4.70 -14.30
C LEU A 18 -9.14 -3.88 -13.52
N THR A 19 -9.78 -2.94 -14.19
CA THR A 19 -10.96 -2.24 -13.67
C THR A 19 -12.20 -2.88 -14.28
N TYR A 20 -13.15 -3.29 -13.44
CA TYR A 20 -14.37 -3.92 -13.90
C TYR A 20 -15.58 -3.43 -13.11
N GLU A 21 -16.74 -3.43 -13.76
CA GLU A 21 -18.03 -3.31 -13.09
C GLU A 21 -18.36 -4.63 -12.41
N ALA A 22 -18.59 -4.56 -11.10
CA ALA A 22 -19.22 -5.60 -10.31
C ALA A 22 -20.61 -5.11 -9.92
N GLU A 23 -21.63 -5.95 -10.06
CA GLU A 23 -22.89 -5.72 -9.36
C GLU A 23 -22.66 -6.01 -7.89
N ASP A 24 -23.02 -5.06 -7.01
CA ASP A 24 -23.08 -5.33 -5.58
C ASP A 24 -24.35 -6.15 -5.31
N PRO A 25 -24.23 -7.39 -4.83
CA PRO A 25 -25.41 -8.20 -4.51
C PRO A 25 -26.19 -7.65 -3.30
N THR A 26 -25.63 -6.68 -2.57
CA THR A 26 -26.17 -6.11 -1.35
C THR A 26 -26.62 -4.67 -1.60
N PRO A 27 -27.93 -4.40 -1.75
CA PRO A 27 -28.39 -3.03 -1.83
C PRO A 27 -28.10 -2.30 -0.50
N PRO A 28 -27.80 -0.98 -0.54
CA PRO A 28 -27.68 -0.20 0.68
C PRO A 28 -28.98 -0.25 1.48
N PRO A 29 -28.92 -0.17 2.82
CA PRO A 29 -30.11 -0.22 3.66
C PRO A 29 -31.08 0.91 3.31
N ALA A 30 -32.37 0.59 3.29
CA ALA A 30 -33.44 1.52 2.88
C ALA A 30 -33.64 2.69 3.85
N SER A 31 -33.03 2.65 5.04
CA SER A 31 -33.12 3.69 6.06
C SER A 31 -31.81 3.78 6.84
N PRO A 32 -31.51 4.93 7.46
CA PRO A 32 -30.36 5.07 8.34
C PRO A 32 -30.39 4.02 9.46
N PRO A 33 -29.21 3.55 9.93
CA PRO A 33 -29.16 2.63 11.06
C PRO A 33 -29.76 3.28 12.31
N GLU A 34 -30.49 2.48 13.10
CA GLU A 34 -31.08 2.92 14.37
C GLU A 34 -30.02 3.44 15.36
N THR A 35 -28.80 2.89 15.28
CA THR A 35 -27.64 3.28 16.08
C THR A 35 -26.47 3.66 15.17
N PRO A 36 -26.33 4.94 14.80
CA PRO A 36 -25.19 5.39 14.00
C PRO A 36 -23.89 5.32 14.81
N VAL A 37 -22.81 4.85 14.16
CA VAL A 37 -21.46 4.84 14.73
C VAL A 37 -20.61 5.87 14.00
N GLY A 38 -20.05 6.82 14.76
CA GLY A 38 -19.08 7.77 14.22
C GLY A 38 -17.74 7.09 14.01
N VAL A 39 -17.08 7.38 12.89
CA VAL A 39 -15.75 6.86 12.55
C VAL A 39 -14.79 8.02 12.37
N ASP A 40 -13.75 8.09 13.19
CA ASP A 40 -12.63 9.02 13.03
C ASP A 40 -11.39 8.27 12.50
N LEU A 41 -10.81 8.74 11.40
CA LEU A 41 -9.69 8.07 10.73
C LEU A 41 -8.35 8.75 11.09
N GLY A 42 -7.36 7.95 11.49
CA GLY A 42 -6.09 8.48 12.02
C GLY A 42 -4.83 7.77 11.51
N LEU A 43 -3.66 8.34 11.88
CA LEU A 43 -2.35 7.79 11.56
C LEU A 43 -1.83 6.79 12.62
N THR A 44 -2.26 6.95 13.87
CA THR A 44 -1.91 6.06 14.98
C THR A 44 -2.88 4.88 15.03
N HIS A 45 -4.17 5.16 14.97
CA HIS A 45 -5.26 4.20 14.82
C HIS A 45 -5.90 4.44 13.47
N LEU A 46 -6.10 3.38 12.68
CA LEU A 46 -6.77 3.45 11.38
C LEU A 46 -8.16 4.05 11.54
N ALA A 47 -8.90 3.60 12.56
CA ALA A 47 -10.24 4.07 12.88
C ALA A 47 -10.46 4.08 14.39
N THR A 48 -11.09 5.13 14.90
CA THR A 48 -11.66 5.17 16.25
C THR A 48 -13.17 5.29 16.13
N LEU A 49 -13.90 4.40 16.79
CA LEU A 49 -15.35 4.36 16.76
C LEU A 49 -15.93 5.16 17.93
N SER A 50 -17.10 5.78 17.74
CA SER A 50 -17.83 6.43 18.84
C SER A 50 -18.26 5.47 19.96
N THR A 51 -18.16 4.16 19.73
CA THR A 51 -18.33 3.09 20.73
C THR A 51 -17.12 2.93 21.66
N GLY A 52 -16.01 3.65 21.41
CA GLY A 52 -14.77 3.57 22.18
C GLY A 52 -13.76 2.54 21.67
N GLU A 53 -14.11 1.76 20.65
CA GLU A 53 -13.20 0.83 20.00
C GLU A 53 -12.22 1.56 19.08
N ALA A 54 -10.95 1.12 19.07
CA ALA A 54 -9.94 1.63 18.16
C ALA A 54 -9.28 0.49 17.37
N VAL A 55 -9.19 0.68 16.05
CA VAL A 55 -8.52 -0.21 15.12
C VAL A 55 -7.11 0.32 14.88
N GLU A 56 -6.09 -0.46 15.24
CA GLU A 56 -4.67 -0.09 15.05
C GLU A 56 -4.33 0.18 13.58
N ALA A 57 -3.54 1.23 13.31
CA ALA A 57 -3.07 1.50 11.97
C ALA A 57 -1.99 0.48 11.57
N PRO A 58 -2.16 -0.26 10.45
CA PRO A 58 -1.13 -1.19 10.01
C PRO A 58 0.13 -0.43 9.59
N LYS A 59 1.26 -0.78 10.19
CA LYS A 59 2.55 -0.05 10.04
C LYS A 59 3.33 -0.46 8.78
N PHE A 60 2.64 -0.78 7.68
CA PHE A 60 3.26 -1.26 6.43
C PHE A 60 4.26 -0.24 5.88
N PHE A 61 3.87 1.03 5.85
CA PHE A 61 4.70 2.12 5.34
C PHE A 61 5.99 2.26 6.14
N ARG A 62 5.91 2.29 7.48
CA ARG A 62 7.11 2.40 8.34
C ARG A 62 8.07 1.23 8.16
N ARG A 63 7.55 0.00 8.01
CA ARG A 63 8.39 -1.19 7.76
C ARG A 63 9.11 -1.09 6.42
N ALA A 64 8.39 -0.71 5.36
CA ALA A 64 8.95 -0.50 4.04
C ALA A 64 10.02 0.60 4.04
N GLU A 65 9.75 1.73 4.71
CA GLU A 65 10.67 2.86 4.83
C GLU A 65 12.00 2.46 5.50
N VAL A 66 11.95 1.70 6.60
CA VAL A 66 13.15 1.21 7.29
C VAL A 66 13.99 0.31 6.38
N LEU A 67 13.35 -0.59 5.63
CA LEU A 67 14.04 -1.46 4.68
C LEU A 67 14.68 -0.64 3.55
N LEU A 68 13.94 0.30 2.97
CA LEU A 68 14.42 1.18 1.89
C LEU A 68 15.63 2.01 2.36
N LYS A 69 15.53 2.69 3.50
CA LYS A 69 16.64 3.46 4.11
C LYS A 69 17.88 2.57 4.30
N ARG A 70 17.71 1.34 4.76
CA ARG A 70 18.82 0.39 4.94
C ARG A 70 19.49 0.02 3.62
N GLN A 71 18.72 -0.23 2.55
CA GLN A 71 19.28 -0.57 1.24
C GLN A 71 19.95 0.65 0.57
N GLN A 72 19.35 1.84 0.68
CA GLN A 72 19.93 3.10 0.19
C GLN A 72 21.29 3.38 0.84
N ARG A 73 21.39 3.21 2.17
CA ARG A 73 22.66 3.38 2.90
C ARG A 73 23.74 2.35 2.49
N LYS A 74 23.34 1.13 2.09
CA LYS A 74 24.27 0.15 1.54
C LYS A 74 24.71 0.51 0.12
N LEU A 75 23.85 1.14 -0.67
CA LEU A 75 24.15 1.57 -2.03
C LEU A 75 25.14 2.74 -2.04
N SER A 76 24.92 3.75 -1.18
CA SER A 76 25.76 4.95 -1.12
C SER A 76 27.22 4.68 -0.80
N ARG A 77 27.51 3.60 -0.04
CA ARG A 77 28.88 3.16 0.30
C ARG A 77 29.59 2.38 -0.81
N LYS A 78 28.94 2.12 -1.95
CA LYS A 78 29.52 1.33 -3.05
C LYS A 78 29.98 2.24 -4.18
N HIS A 79 31.10 1.88 -4.81
CA HIS A 79 31.60 2.58 -5.98
C HIS A 79 30.61 2.50 -7.14
N ARG A 80 30.11 3.66 -7.58
CA ARG A 80 29.12 3.79 -8.65
C ARG A 80 29.59 3.06 -9.91
N GLY A 81 28.68 2.36 -10.58
CA GLY A 81 29.00 1.60 -11.80
C GLY A 81 29.73 0.26 -11.57
N SER A 82 30.19 -0.07 -10.36
CA SER A 82 30.72 -1.41 -10.08
C SER A 82 29.63 -2.48 -10.14
N HIS A 83 30.02 -3.74 -10.40
CA HIS A 83 29.08 -4.88 -10.38
C HIS A 83 28.32 -4.98 -9.04
N LYS A 84 29.02 -4.79 -7.92
CA LYS A 84 28.42 -4.79 -6.58
C LYS A 84 27.44 -3.63 -6.38
N TRP A 85 27.71 -2.46 -6.98
CA TRP A 85 26.80 -1.31 -6.94
C TRP A 85 25.53 -1.59 -7.74
N ARG A 86 25.64 -2.09 -8.98
CA ARG A 86 24.47 -2.44 -9.81
C ARG A 86 23.57 -3.45 -9.11
N LYS A 87 24.13 -4.52 -8.53
CA LYS A 87 23.39 -5.52 -7.74
C LYS A 87 22.64 -4.90 -6.55
N GLN A 88 23.24 -3.90 -5.89
CA GLN A 88 22.60 -3.22 -4.77
C GLN A 88 21.53 -2.22 -5.23
N ALA A 89 21.70 -1.57 -6.39
CA ALA A 89 20.70 -0.69 -6.97
C ALA A 89 19.41 -1.45 -7.29
N THR A 90 19.52 -2.65 -7.87
CA THR A 90 18.35 -3.53 -8.09
C THR A 90 17.63 -3.88 -6.78
N ARG A 91 18.36 -4.09 -5.68
CA ARG A 91 17.76 -4.34 -4.36
C ARG A 91 17.02 -3.12 -3.81
N VAL A 92 17.48 -1.91 -4.10
CA VAL A 92 16.77 -0.67 -3.74
C VAL A 92 15.45 -0.58 -4.53
N VAL A 93 15.50 -0.82 -5.85
CA VAL A 93 14.30 -0.81 -6.71
C VAL A 93 13.26 -1.82 -6.24
N ARG A 94 13.67 -3.02 -5.81
CA ARG A 94 12.74 -4.03 -5.28
C ARG A 94 12.13 -3.71 -3.91
N CYS A 95 12.71 -2.77 -3.16
CA CYS A 95 12.16 -2.30 -1.89
C CYS A 95 11.24 -1.09 -2.06
N HIS A 96 11.20 -0.53 -3.27
CA HIS A 96 10.23 0.45 -3.71
C HIS A 96 9.02 -0.31 -4.29
#